data_AF-A0A6G2DWY9-F1
#
_entry.id   AF-A0A6G2DWY9-F1
#
_cell.length_a   1.000
_cell.length_b   1.000
_cell.length_c   1.000
_cell.angle_alpha   90.00
_cell.angle_beta   90.00
_cell.angle_gamma   90.00
#
_symmetry.space_group_name_H-M   'P 1'
#
loop_
_entity.id
_entity.type
_entity.pdbx_description
1 polymer ?
#
loop_
_entity_poly.entity_id
_entity_poly.type
_entity_poly.pdbx_seq_one_letter_code
_entity_poly.pdbx_strand_id
1 'polypeptide(L)'
;NVILTGTGGIGKSMLVKHIFINQVQQATSIPIFIELKSLNESDFSENELVDFIYQEVQNHHLNLEKKYFKATLEAGRYTIIFDGLDEVNP
;
A
#
# COMPACT_ATOMS: atom_id res chain seq x y z
N ASN A 1 4.86 -3.35 -12.27
CA ASN A 1 4.33 -2.12 -11.63
C ASN A 1 3.34 -1.45 -12.57
N VAL A 2 2.27 -0.85 -12.03
CA VAL A 2 1.24 -0.13 -12.79
C VAL A 2 1.10 1.27 -12.18
N ILE A 3 1.04 2.31 -13.02
CA ILE A 3 0.82 3.69 -12.58
C ILE A 3 -0.56 4.12 -13.09
N LEU A 4 -1.41 4.62 -12.19
CA LEU A 4 -2.74 5.12 -12.52
C LEU A 4 -2.70 6.67 -12.56
N THR A 5 -2.72 7.25 -13.75
CA THR A 5 -2.72 8.70 -13.95
C THR A 5 -4.06 9.20 -14.48
N GLY A 6 -4.42 10.44 -14.16
CA GLY A 6 -5.62 11.06 -14.70
C GLY A 6 -5.96 12.35 -13.95
N THR A 7 -6.86 13.14 -14.50
CA THR A 7 -7.29 14.41 -13.90
C THR A 7 -8.09 14.20 -12.61
N GLY A 8 -8.29 15.29 -11.85
CA GLY A 8 -9.19 15.29 -10.69
C GLY A 8 -10.61 14.90 -11.10
N GLY A 9 -11.26 14.04 -10.31
CA GLY A 9 -12.65 13.63 -10.56
C GLY A 9 -12.87 12.52 -11.60
N ILE A 10 -11.82 12.03 -12.29
CA ILE A 10 -11.96 10.93 -13.28
C ILE A 10 -12.29 9.55 -12.65
N GLY A 11 -12.30 9.46 -11.31
CA GLY A 11 -12.67 8.25 -10.59
C GLY A 11 -11.51 7.32 -10.21
N LYS A 12 -10.25 7.79 -10.22
CA LYS A 12 -9.08 6.99 -9.80
C LYS A 12 -9.26 6.34 -8.42
N SER A 13 -9.68 7.11 -7.42
CA SER A 13 -9.93 6.60 -6.07
C SER A 13 -11.06 5.57 -6.03
N MET A 14 -12.06 5.67 -6.92
CA MET A 14 -13.12 4.65 -7.06
C MET A 14 -12.58 3.37 -7.68
N LEU A 15 -11.74 3.47 -8.71
CA LEU A 15 -11.07 2.33 -9.32
C LEU A 15 -10.19 1.60 -8.29
N VAL A 16 -9.40 2.34 -7.51
CA VAL A 16 -8.55 1.77 -6.45
C VAL A 16 -9.38 1.03 -5.40
N LYS A 17 -10.47 1.64 -4.91
CA LYS A 17 -11.40 0.97 -3.97
C LYS A 17 -12.03 -0.28 -4.56
N HIS A 18 -12.39 -0.25 -5.84
CA HIS A 18 -12.92 -1.42 -6.54
C HIS A 18 -11.87 -2.55 -6.61
N ILE A 19 -10.62 -2.24 -6.97
CA ILE A 19 -9.51 -3.20 -6.96
C ILE A 19 -9.35 -3.80 -5.56
N PHE A 20 -9.30 -2.96 -4.52
CA PHE A 20 -9.18 -3.41 -3.13
C PHE A 20 -10.27 -4.43 -2.76
N ILE A 21 -11.55 -4.07 -2.97
CA ILE A 21 -12.69 -4.95 -2.65
C ILE A 21 -12.61 -6.25 -3.45
N ASN A 22 -12.26 -6.16 -4.74
CA ASN A 22 -12.14 -7.33 -5.60
C ASN A 22 -11.02 -8.29 -5.14
N GLN A 23 -9.87 -7.76 -4.67
CA GLN A 23 -8.79 -8.59 -4.11
C GLN A 23 -9.25 -9.34 -2.85
N VAL A 24 -9.99 -8.65 -1.96
CA VAL A 24 -10.59 -9.29 -0.77
C VAL A 24 -11.56 -10.40 -1.17
N GLN A 25 -12.42 -10.16 -2.16
CA GLN A 25 -13.43 -11.13 -2.60
C GLN A 25 -12.84 -12.34 -3.31
N GLN A 26 -11.82 -12.14 -4.15
CA GLN A 26 -11.20 -13.22 -4.92
C GLN A 26 -10.11 -13.96 -4.13
N ALA A 27 -9.65 -13.40 -3.00
CA ALA A 27 -8.59 -13.95 -2.14
C ALA A 27 -7.29 -14.30 -2.91
N THR A 28 -7.02 -13.60 -4.01
CA THR A 28 -5.84 -13.81 -4.87
C THR A 28 -4.58 -13.21 -4.28
N SER A 29 -4.71 -12.08 -3.56
CA SER A 29 -3.65 -11.46 -2.77
C SER A 29 -4.27 -10.65 -1.62
N ILE A 30 -3.46 -10.32 -0.61
CA ILE A 30 -3.89 -9.46 0.50
C ILE A 30 -3.66 -8.00 0.08
N PRO A 31 -4.71 -7.19 -0.12
CA PRO A 31 -4.52 -5.79 -0.48
C PRO A 31 -4.06 -4.98 0.74
N ILE A 32 -3.01 -4.19 0.57
CA ILE A 32 -2.55 -3.19 1.54
C ILE A 32 -2.67 -1.82 0.88
N PHE A 33 -3.40 -0.91 1.52
CA PHE A 33 -3.57 0.45 1.04
C PHE A 33 -2.67 1.39 1.83
N ILE A 34 -1.92 2.23 1.13
CA ILE A 34 -0.92 3.14 1.68
C ILE A 34 -1.19 4.54 1.13
N GLU A 35 -1.48 5.49 2.02
CA GLU A 35 -1.54 6.92 1.69
C GLU A 35 -0.11 7.49 1.70
N LEU A 36 0.38 7.94 0.55
CA LEU A 36 1.77 8.39 0.40
C LEU A 36 2.05 9.72 1.10
N LYS A 37 1.05 10.57 1.34
CA LYS A 37 1.20 11.82 2.11
C LYS A 37 1.77 11.59 3.51
N SER A 38 1.56 10.40 4.08
CA SER A 38 2.12 9.97 5.37
C SER A 38 3.65 9.83 5.35
N LEU A 39 4.25 9.74 4.16
CA LEU A 39 5.70 9.65 3.96
C LEU A 39 6.38 11.03 3.95
N ASN A 40 5.64 12.12 3.88
CA ASN A 40 6.24 13.47 3.85
C ASN A 40 6.87 13.89 5.19
N GLU A 41 6.66 13.11 6.26
CA GLU A 41 7.10 13.45 7.62
C GLU A 41 8.47 12.86 7.98
N SER A 42 9.14 12.12 7.08
CA SER A 42 10.45 11.50 7.35
C SER A 42 11.33 11.38 6.10
N ASP A 43 12.65 11.46 6.27
CA ASP A 43 13.62 11.12 5.21
C ASP A 43 13.62 9.60 5.01
N PHE A 44 13.28 9.11 3.81
CA PHE A 44 13.10 7.68 3.53
C PHE A 44 14.28 7.04 2.76
N SER A 45 14.71 5.88 3.25
CA SER A 45 15.52 4.84 2.62
C SER A 45 14.64 3.63 2.27
N GLU A 46 15.10 2.71 1.42
CA GLU A 46 14.31 1.52 1.04
C GLU A 46 13.87 0.65 2.23
N ASN A 47 14.72 0.52 3.25
CA ASN A 47 14.37 -0.22 4.47
C ASN A 47 13.24 0.47 5.24
N GLU A 48 13.13 1.80 5.15
CA GLU A 48 12.08 2.57 5.81
C GLU A 48 10.73 2.40 5.10
N LEU A 49 10.67 2.13 3.79
CA LEU A 49 9.40 1.85 3.10
C LEU A 49 8.78 0.51 3.55
N VAL A 50 9.59 -0.56 3.61
CA VAL A 50 9.10 -1.87 4.10
C VAL A 50 8.65 -1.77 5.55
N ASP A 51 9.41 -1.04 6.35
CA ASP A 51 9.09 -0.81 7.76
C ASP A 51 7.83 0.04 7.93
N PHE A 52 7.64 1.06 7.09
CA PHE A 52 6.43 1.86 7.04
C PHE A 52 5.20 1.01 6.68
N ILE A 53 5.28 0.20 5.63
CA ILE A 53 4.17 -0.70 5.24
C ILE A 53 3.87 -1.69 6.38
N TYR A 54 4.90 -2.20 7.06
CA TYR A 54 4.73 -3.06 8.23
C TYR A 54 4.02 -2.33 9.39
N GLN A 55 4.35 -1.06 9.65
CA GLN A 55 3.65 -0.26 10.65
C GLN A 55 2.19 -0.04 10.29
N GLU A 56 1.88 0.27 9.03
CA GLU A 56 0.49 0.40 8.57
C GLU A 56 -0.31 -0.88 8.77
N VAL A 57 0.28 -2.04 8.46
CA VAL A 57 -0.33 -3.34 8.72
C VAL A 57 -0.59 -3.57 10.22
N GLN A 58 0.35 -3.17 11.08
CA GLN A 58 0.20 -3.27 12.54
C GLN A 58 -0.87 -2.31 13.10
N ASN A 59 -0.96 -1.08 12.56
CA ASN A 59 -1.98 -0.09 12.90
C ASN A 59 -3.40 -0.62 12.62
N HIS A 60 -3.53 -1.51 11.63
CA HIS A 60 -4.77 -2.21 11.32
C HIS A 60 -4.99 -3.52 12.10
N HIS A 61 -4.29 -3.69 13.22
CA HIS A 61 -4.45 -4.80 14.18
C HIS A 61 -4.11 -6.19 13.61
N LEU A 62 -3.31 -6.26 12.54
CA LEU A 62 -2.75 -7.53 12.07
C LEU A 62 -1.56 -7.89 12.97
N ASN A 63 -1.79 -8.77 13.94
CA ASN A 63 -0.73 -9.23 14.84
C ASN A 63 0.16 -10.29 14.13
N LEU A 64 1.09 -9.81 13.30
CA LEU A 64 2.01 -10.62 12.51
C LEU A 64 3.46 -10.20 12.83
N GLU A 65 4.31 -11.14 13.24
CA GLU A 65 5.73 -10.80 13.45
C GLU A 65 6.38 -10.33 12.13
N LYS A 66 7.21 -9.29 12.22
CA LYS A 66 7.92 -8.69 11.07
C LYS A 66 8.64 -9.69 10.17
N LYS A 67 9.21 -10.77 10.74
CA LYS A 67 9.89 -11.82 9.97
C LYS A 67 8.93 -12.56 9.03
N TYR A 68 7.69 -12.81 9.46
CA TYR A 68 6.69 -13.47 8.64
C TYR A 68 6.12 -12.51 7.61
N PHE A 69 5.91 -11.24 7.97
CA PHE A 69 5.54 -10.20 7.02
C PHE A 69 6.56 -10.09 5.87
N LYS A 70 7.86 -10.04 6.19
CA LYS A 70 8.91 -10.00 5.16
C LYS A 70 8.88 -11.25 4.26
N ALA A 71 8.75 -12.44 4.84
CA ALA A 71 8.68 -13.67 4.07
C ALA A 71 7.46 -13.72 3.13
N THR A 72 6.28 -13.29 3.59
CA THR A 72 5.07 -13.23 2.74
C THR A 72 5.12 -12.11 1.72
N LEU A 73 5.85 -11.01 2.01
CA LEU A 73 6.09 -9.92 1.09
C LEU A 73 6.97 -10.39 -0.08
N GLU A 74 8.09 -11.03 0.22
CA GLU A 74 8.99 -11.62 -0.77
C GLU A 74 8.31 -12.73 -1.60
N ALA A 75 7.37 -13.47 -1.00
CA ALA A 75 6.55 -14.47 -1.68
C ALA A 75 5.41 -13.87 -2.54
N GLY A 76 5.30 -12.55 -2.65
CA GLY A 76 4.31 -11.88 -3.51
C GLY A 76 2.86 -12.03 -3.04
N ARG A 77 2.64 -12.18 -1.73
CA ARG A 77 1.30 -12.42 -1.16
C ARG A 77 0.41 -11.17 -1.07
N TYR A 78 0.97 -9.99 -1.34
CA TYR A 78 0.28 -8.72 -1.18
C TYR A 78 0.11 -7.98 -2.50
N THR A 79 -1.03 -7.29 -2.65
CA THR A 79 -1.18 -6.20 -3.61
C THR A 79 -1.04 -4.90 -2.84
N ILE A 80 0.07 -4.18 -3.05
CA ILE A 80 0.31 -2.90 -2.37
C ILE A 80 -0.22 -1.79 -3.27
N ILE A 81 -1.10 -0.96 -2.72
CA ILE A 81 -1.72 0.16 -3.41
C ILE A 81 -1.24 1.45 -2.77
N PHE A 82 -0.54 2.27 -3.55
CA PHE A 82 -0.08 3.59 -3.14
C PHE A 82 -1.02 4.67 -3.71
N ASP A 83 -1.52 5.56 -2.86
CA ASP A 83 -2.41 6.67 -3.24
C ASP A 83 -1.80 8.03 -2.87
N GLY A 84 -2.10 9.05 -3.67
CA GLY A 84 -1.62 10.42 -3.42
C GLY A 84 -0.16 10.69 -3.79
N LEU A 85 0.35 10.13 -4.90
CA LEU A 85 1.74 10.36 -5.35
C LEU A 85 2.04 11.84 -5.65
N ASP A 86 1.04 12.58 -6.12
CA ASP A 86 1.10 14.02 -6.37
C ASP A 86 1.13 14.87 -5.09
N GLU A 87 0.84 14.26 -3.93
CA GLU A 87 0.88 14.89 -2.61
C GLU A 87 2.23 14.68 -1.90
N VAL A 88 3.19 13.98 -2.52
CA VAL A 88 4.50 13.68 -1.93
C VAL A 88 5.52 14.76 -2.29
N ASN A 89 6.32 15.19 -1.31
CA ASN A 89 7.43 16.12 -1.54
C ASN A 89 8.56 15.43 -2.34
N PRO A 90 9.21 16.13 -3.28
CA PRO A 90 10.34 15.58 -4.05
C PRO A 90 11.59 15.30 -3.21
#